data_AF-A0A1Y3B1N3-F1
#
_entry.id   AF-A0A1Y3B1N3-F1
#
_cell.length_a   1.000
_cell.length_b   1.000
_cell.length_c   1.000
_cell.angle_alpha   90.00
_cell.angle_beta   90.00
_cell.angle_gamma   90.00
#
_symmetry.space_group_name_H-M   'P 1'
#
loop_
_entity.id
_entity.type
_entity.pdbx_description
1 polymer ?
#
loop_
_entity_poly.entity_id
_entity_poly.type
_entity_poly.pdbx_seq_one_letter_code
_entity_poly.pdbx_strand_id
1 'polypeptide(L)'
;MDEKSLKSYLHLFANINEPDVLIILSKVEEKLHNYTGSIEKLNHAIAIYPRFLPALIEKIKVHAMLKEFELLMDAAFRSLVLDKHCIEPHRYSILYYLAWDFNEESVCF
;
A
#
# COMPACT_ATOMS: atom_id res chain seq x y z
N MET A 1 -0.86 1.42 22.18
CA MET A 1 0.59 1.16 22.09
C MET A 1 1.25 2.50 21.86
N ASP A 2 2.24 2.84 22.67
CA ASP A 2 2.93 4.13 22.65
C ASP A 2 3.92 4.21 21.47
N GLU A 3 4.20 5.45 21.03
CA GLU A 3 5.08 5.75 19.91
C GLU A 3 6.51 5.21 20.11
N LYS A 4 7.00 5.24 21.36
CA LYS A 4 8.33 4.74 21.72
C LYS A 4 8.44 3.23 21.52
N SER A 5 7.42 2.48 21.95
CA SER A 5 7.34 1.05 21.68
C SER A 5 7.33 0.74 20.17
N LEU A 6 6.57 1.49 19.37
CA LEU A 6 6.55 1.34 17.90
C LEU A 6 7.94 1.54 17.27
N LYS A 7 8.65 2.59 17.66
CA LYS A 7 10.03 2.84 17.20
C LYS A 7 11.01 1.75 17.63
N SER A 8 10.82 1.16 18.82
CA SER A 8 11.62 0.02 19.27
C SER A 8 11.45 -1.20 18.36
N TYR A 9 10.23 -1.47 17.89
CA TYR A 9 9.99 -2.57 16.94
C TYR A 9 10.70 -2.35 15.61
N LEU A 10 10.70 -1.11 15.09
CA LEU A 10 11.43 -0.77 13.87
C LEU A 10 12.93 -1.06 14.00
N HIS A 11 13.53 -0.69 15.14
CA HIS A 11 14.94 -0.98 15.40
C HIS A 11 15.22 -2.48 15.53
N LEU A 12 14.39 -3.22 16.27
CA LEU A 12 14.61 -4.64 16.53
C LEU A 12 14.58 -5.48 15.25
N PHE A 13 13.71 -5.12 14.32
CA PHE A 13 13.47 -5.86 13.08
C PHE A 13 14.07 -5.19 11.84
N ALA A 14 14.89 -4.15 12.00
CA ALA A 14 15.44 -3.35 10.90
C ALA A 14 16.17 -4.16 9.81
N ASN A 15 16.79 -5.28 10.20
CA ASN A 15 17.62 -6.11 9.32
C ASN A 15 16.90 -7.37 8.80
N ILE A 16 15.63 -7.57 9.17
CA ILE A 16 14.87 -8.75 8.74
C ILE A 16 14.09 -8.43 7.48
N ASN A 17 14.41 -9.16 6.40
CA ASN A 17 13.81 -8.98 5.08
C ASN A 17 12.83 -10.11 4.73
N GLU A 18 12.11 -10.63 5.73
CA GLU A 18 10.99 -11.54 5.51
C GLU A 18 9.75 -10.74 5.11
N PRO A 19 8.94 -11.22 4.16
CA PRO A 19 7.85 -10.44 3.58
C PRO A 19 6.81 -10.03 4.63
N ASP A 20 6.45 -10.95 5.53
CA ASP A 20 5.51 -10.67 6.62
C ASP A 20 6.05 -9.63 7.59
N VAL A 21 7.36 -9.65 7.88
CA VAL A 21 7.99 -8.65 8.76
C VAL A 21 7.98 -7.29 8.10
N LEU A 22 8.28 -7.20 6.80
CA LEU A 22 8.23 -5.94 6.07
C LEU A 22 6.81 -5.33 6.03
N ILE A 23 5.75 -6.15 5.92
CA ILE A 23 4.36 -5.70 6.07
C ILE A 23 4.08 -5.18 7.48
N ILE A 24 4.54 -5.89 8.51
CA ILE A 24 4.35 -5.44 9.89
C ILE A 24 5.06 -4.10 10.11
N LEU A 25 6.29 -3.95 9.61
CA LEU A 25 7.02 -2.70 9.71
C LEU A 25 6.33 -1.57 8.94
N SER A 26 5.75 -1.84 7.76
CA SER A 26 4.96 -0.83 7.04
C SER A 26 3.76 -0.35 7.85
N LYS A 27 3.07 -1.27 8.54
CA LYS A 27 1.96 -0.94 9.44
C LYS A 27 2.38 -0.17 10.67
N VAL A 28 3.58 -0.43 11.19
CA VAL A 28 4.16 0.35 12.28
C VAL A 28 4.44 1.79 11.81
N GLU A 29 5.02 1.97 10.63
CA GLU A 29 5.26 3.29 10.04
C GLU A 29 3.94 4.05 9.78
N GLU A 30 2.90 3.38 9.28
CA GLU A 30 1.55 3.96 9.15
C GLU A 30 0.99 4.47 10.47
N LYS A 31 1.15 3.69 11.56
CA LYS A 31 0.72 4.11 12.91
C LYS A 31 1.52 5.28 13.46
N LEU A 32 2.74 5.47 12.96
CA LEU A 32 3.58 6.63 13.25
C LEU A 32 3.31 7.81 12.29
N HIS A 33 2.31 7.69 11.41
CA HIS A 33 1.99 8.63 10.34
C HIS A 33 3.15 8.86 9.35
N ASN A 34 4.11 7.94 9.28
CA ASN A 34 5.23 7.97 8.35
C ASN A 34 4.89 7.14 7.10
N TYR A 35 4.04 7.68 6.23
CA TYR A 35 3.56 6.94 5.07
C TYR A 35 4.65 6.68 4.02
N THR A 36 5.64 7.57 3.89
CA THR A 36 6.81 7.35 3.01
C THR A 36 7.61 6.14 3.48
N GLY A 37 7.91 6.05 4.78
CA GLY A 37 8.55 4.88 5.38
C GLY A 37 7.75 3.60 5.18
N SER A 38 6.42 3.66 5.32
CA SER A 38 5.56 2.51 5.03
C SER A 38 5.70 2.03 3.58
N ILE A 39 5.59 2.96 2.62
CA ILE A 39 5.73 2.66 1.18
C ILE A 39 7.11 2.08 0.86
N GLU A 40 8.18 2.57 1.50
CA GLU A 40 9.53 2.01 1.34
C GLU A 40 9.60 0.55 1.78
N LYS A 41 9.02 0.18 2.93
CA LYS A 41 8.98 -1.22 3.38
C LYS A 41 8.18 -2.10 2.43
N LEU A 42 7.06 -1.60 1.91
CA LEU A 42 6.23 -2.31 0.95
C LEU A 42 6.95 -2.50 -0.40
N ASN A 43 7.61 -1.45 -0.91
CA ASN A 43 8.42 -1.53 -2.11
C ASN A 43 9.57 -2.52 -1.95
N HIS A 44 10.22 -2.55 -0.78
CA HIS A 44 11.26 -3.52 -0.48
C HIS A 44 10.71 -4.96 -0.51
N ALA A 45 9.55 -5.20 0.11
CA ALA A 45 8.89 -6.51 0.09
C ALA A 45 8.54 -6.94 -1.34
N ILE A 46 8.02 -6.02 -2.17
CA ILE A 46 7.68 -6.28 -3.57
C ILE A 46 8.94 -6.57 -4.42
N ALA A 47 10.05 -5.88 -4.15
CA ALA A 47 11.30 -6.08 -4.88
C ALA A 47 11.91 -7.47 -4.59
N ILE A 48 11.89 -7.91 -3.33
CA ILE A 48 12.42 -9.22 -2.95
C ILE A 48 11.43 -10.35 -3.29
N TYR A 49 10.13 -10.11 -3.08
CA TYR A 49 9.07 -11.10 -3.26
C TYR A 49 7.98 -10.59 -4.22
N PRO A 50 8.26 -10.53 -5.54
CA PRO A 50 7.35 -9.92 -6.51
C PRO A 50 6.01 -10.63 -6.68
N ARG A 51 5.89 -11.89 -6.22
CA ARG A 51 4.64 -12.67 -6.22
C ARG A 51 3.91 -12.64 -4.89
N PHE A 52 4.44 -11.95 -3.87
CA PHE A 52 3.81 -11.81 -2.57
C PHE A 52 2.73 -10.72 -2.63
N LEU A 53 1.53 -11.14 -3.05
CA LEU A 53 0.37 -10.29 -3.26
C LEU A 53 0.05 -9.34 -2.08
N PRO A 54 0.14 -9.76 -0.79
CA PRO A 54 -0.21 -8.88 0.33
C PRO A 54 0.53 -7.54 0.34
N ALA A 55 1.78 -7.47 -0.14
CA ALA A 55 2.52 -6.20 -0.19
C ALA A 55 1.94 -5.20 -1.18
N LEU A 56 1.46 -5.65 -2.33
CA LEU A 56 0.76 -4.78 -3.27
C LEU A 56 -0.60 -4.34 -2.71
N ILE A 57 -1.32 -5.26 -2.04
CA ILE A 57 -2.61 -4.94 -1.41
C ILE A 57 -2.46 -3.87 -0.32
N GLU A 58 -1.45 -3.99 0.55
CA GLU A 58 -1.20 -2.96 1.55
C GLU A 58 -0.74 -1.65 0.92
N LYS A 59 0.02 -1.69 -0.18
CA LYS A 59 0.43 -0.48 -0.92
C LYS A 59 -0.77 0.27 -1.52
N ILE A 60 -1.76 -0.44 -2.06
CA ILE A 60 -3.03 0.14 -2.53
C ILE A 60 -3.70 0.92 -1.39
N LYS A 61 -3.78 0.33 -0.19
CA LYS A 61 -4.44 0.96 0.97
C LYS A 61 -3.72 2.23 1.41
N VAL A 62 -2.38 2.23 1.44
CA VAL A 62 -1.60 3.42 1.81
C VAL A 62 -1.82 4.54 0.78
N HIS A 63 -1.71 4.26 -0.51
CA HIS A 63 -1.98 5.27 -1.55
C HIS A 63 -3.43 5.77 -1.51
N ALA A 64 -4.40 4.92 -1.16
CA ALA A 64 -5.80 5.33 -0.97
C ALA A 64 -5.94 6.35 0.17
N MET A 65 -5.26 6.13 1.30
CA MET A 65 -5.26 7.08 2.43
C MET A 65 -4.63 8.42 2.04
N LEU A 66 -3.58 8.39 1.23
CA LEU A 66 -2.89 9.58 0.71
C LEU A 66 -3.61 10.26 -0.46
N LYS A 67 -4.67 9.64 -0.99
CA LYS A 67 -5.39 10.08 -2.21
C LYS A 67 -4.48 10.15 -3.45
N GLU A 68 -3.45 9.30 -3.51
CA GLU A 68 -2.54 9.17 -4.64
C GLU A 68 -3.11 8.16 -5.64
N PHE A 69 -4.16 8.58 -6.34
CA PHE A 69 -5.00 7.67 -7.12
C PHE A 69 -4.29 6.98 -8.28
N GLU A 70 -3.38 7.65 -8.97
CA GLU A 70 -2.59 7.04 -10.06
C GLU A 70 -1.70 5.90 -9.54
N LEU A 71 -1.01 6.13 -8.42
CA LEU A 71 -0.13 5.14 -7.78
C LEU A 71 -0.94 3.97 -7.19
N LEU A 72 -2.12 4.27 -6.66
CA LEU A 72 -3.09 3.26 -6.24
C LEU A 72 -3.48 2.35 -7.41
N MET A 73 -3.80 2.94 -8.58
CA MET A 73 -4.22 2.17 -9.76
C MET A 73 -3.08 1.32 -10.32
N ASP A 74 -1.82 1.81 -10.35
CA ASP A 74 -0.65 0.98 -10.70
C ASP A 74 -0.57 -0.27 -9.81
N ALA A 75 -0.61 -0.08 -8.49
CA ALA A 75 -0.52 -1.19 -7.54
C ALA A 75 -1.72 -2.15 -7.67
N ALA A 76 -2.91 -1.64 -7.96
CA ALA A 76 -4.12 -2.43 -8.20
C ALA A 76 -3.98 -3.29 -9.46
N PHE A 77 -3.57 -2.71 -10.60
CA PHE A 77 -3.37 -3.47 -11.83
C PHE A 77 -2.31 -4.56 -11.67
N ARG A 78 -1.19 -4.24 -11.03
CA ARG A 78 -0.13 -5.23 -10.75
C ARG A 78 -0.63 -6.37 -9.86
N SER A 79 -1.49 -6.08 -8.89
CA SER A 79 -2.13 -7.11 -8.06
C SER A 79 -3.04 -8.02 -8.88
N LEU A 80 -3.81 -7.47 -9.81
CA LEU A 80 -4.72 -8.22 -10.69
C LEU A 80 -3.98 -9.06 -11.73
N VAL A 81 -2.79 -8.63 -12.16
CA VAL A 81 -1.91 -9.45 -13.00
C VAL A 81 -1.44 -10.70 -12.25
N LEU A 82 -1.17 -10.59 -10.95
CA LEU A 82 -0.80 -11.75 -10.12
C LEU A 82 -1.99 -12.65 -9.80
N ASP A 83 -3.13 -12.03 -9.43
CA ASP A 83 -4.37 -12.72 -9.14
C ASP A 83 -5.59 -11.89 -9.56
N LYS A 84 -6.16 -12.26 -10.71
CA LYS A 84 -7.37 -11.64 -11.28
C LYS A 84 -8.63 -11.85 -10.45
N HIS A 85 -8.61 -12.74 -9.45
CA HIS A 85 -9.74 -13.00 -8.57
C HIS A 85 -9.59 -12.29 -7.22
N CYS A 86 -8.50 -11.56 -7.00
CA CYS A 86 -8.31 -10.77 -5.80
C CYS A 86 -9.35 -9.64 -5.74
N ILE A 87 -10.19 -9.64 -4.71
CA ILE A 87 -11.33 -8.71 -4.59
C ILE A 87 -10.86 -7.29 -4.24
N GLU A 88 -9.80 -7.16 -3.44
CA GLU A 88 -9.39 -5.87 -2.87
C GLU A 88 -8.97 -4.83 -3.93
N PRO A 89 -8.15 -5.18 -4.95
CA PRO A 89 -7.82 -4.24 -6.03
C PRO A 89 -9.06 -3.76 -6.80
N HIS A 90 -9.99 -4.66 -7.12
CA HIS A 90 -11.24 -4.29 -7.81
C HIS A 90 -12.04 -3.27 -7.01
N ARG A 91 -12.14 -3.46 -5.69
CA ARG A 91 -12.88 -2.54 -4.81
C ARG A 91 -12.32 -1.13 -4.86
N TYR A 92 -10.99 -1.00 -4.80
CA TYR A 92 -10.33 0.30 -4.88
C TYR A 92 -10.40 0.91 -6.28
N SER A 93 -10.31 0.12 -7.35
CA SER A 93 -10.50 0.61 -8.71
C SER A 93 -11.92 1.15 -8.95
N ILE A 94 -12.95 0.45 -8.47
CA ILE A 94 -14.33 0.93 -8.54
C ILE A 94 -14.47 2.26 -7.78
N LEU A 95 -13.90 2.37 -6.58
CA LEU A 95 -13.92 3.61 -5.81
C LEU A 95 -13.22 4.75 -6.57
N TYR A 96 -12.08 4.49 -7.19
CA TYR A 96 -11.36 5.47 -8.01
C TYR A 96 -12.24 6.00 -9.16
N TYR A 97 -12.82 5.12 -9.97
CA TYR A 97 -13.64 5.55 -11.11
C TYR A 97 -14.89 6.31 -10.69
N LEU A 98 -15.51 5.94 -9.57
CA LEU A 98 -16.68 6.66 -9.05
C LEU A 98 -16.33 8.03 -8.45
N ALA A 99 -15.17 8.16 -7.82
CA ALA A 99 -14.82 9.36 -7.04
C ALA A 99 -13.96 10.37 -7.81
N TRP A 100 -13.09 9.92 -8.70
CA TRP A 100 -12.10 10.77 -9.38
C TRP A 100 -12.46 11.01 -10.84
N ASP A 101 -12.66 9.94 -11.61
CA ASP A 101 -12.91 10.02 -13.06
C ASP A 101 -14.20 10.80 -13.36
N PHE A 102 -15.25 10.55 -12.57
CA PHE A 102 -16.51 11.30 -12.66
C PHE A 102 -16.36 12.79 -12.30
N ASN A 103 -15.36 13.14 -11.48
CA ASN A 103 -15.11 14.51 -11.07
C ASN A 103 -14.33 15.30 -12.14
N GLU A 104 -13.44 14.66 -12.91
CA GLU A 104 -12.76 15.30 -14.05
C GLU A 104 -13.73 15.60 -15.21
N GLU A 105 -14.66 14.68 -15.53
CA GLU A 105 -15.68 14.94 -16.56
C GLU A 105 -16.56 16.16 -16.22
N SER A 106 -16.75 16.47 -14.93
CA SER A 106 -17.54 17.63 -14.50
C SER A 106 -16.82 18.99 -14.66
N VAL A 107 -15.50 19.00 -14.89
CA VAL A 107 -14.69 20.21 -15.06
C VAL A 107 -14.46 20.54 -16.55
N CYS A 108 -14.86 19.65 -17.47
CA CYS A 108 -14.64 19.79 -18.91
C CYS A 108 -15.84 20.32 -19.73
N PHE A 109 -16.81 21.02 -19.12
CA PHE A 109 -17.92 21.67 -19.83
C PHE A 109 -17.92 23.20 -19.68
#